data_AF-A0A509LKC2-F1
#
_entry.id   AF-A0A509LKC2-F1
#
_cell.length_a   1.000
_cell.length_b   1.000
_cell.length_c   1.000
_cell.angle_alpha   90.00
_cell.angle_beta   90.00
_cell.angle_gamma   90.00
#
_symmetry.space_group_name_H-M   'P 1'
#
loop_
_entity.id
_entity.type
_entity.pdbx_description
1 polymer ?
#
loop_
_entity_poly.entity_id
_entity_poly.type
_entity_poly.pdbx_seq_one_letter_code
_entity_poly.pdbx_strand_id
1 'polypeptide(L)'
;MRIEPKKIMCAIDFSDFTNIILSYGKSLASEFDSTLCLCHIVSGTLMVSSHGQPYIAYTDIVSDRIQHAQNKLEEIAEELGIECEIIVSSGHAADEIHETACKNDVDLIIAATHGGSGVKRFLIGSVTDRLVKILTCPLLVLHARENHLASSVTKSIKLKRILVGCDFSPDSKLAFNYALSLAQEFQTQLYLAHVIRPVERTELTASDYIKIQGGDYTNWGRAEYLNLQEKAANGYLKGKSNLISRFEKQLFNMVPEESRNWCTPITILLEGQPYKELITYAEQKEVDMIVLGVHGHSLLEQFLVGSTTDRVISQASCSVLVVRQVS
;
A
#
# COMPACT_ATOMS: atom_id res chain seq x y z
N MET A 1 -5.07 19.22 -0.24
CA MET A 1 -5.69 19.35 -1.57
C MET A 1 -6.52 18.11 -1.76
N ARG A 2 -7.82 18.26 -2.07
CA ARG A 2 -8.72 17.12 -2.32
C ARG A 2 -8.22 16.38 -3.56
N ILE A 3 -8.06 15.07 -3.46
CA ILE A 3 -7.67 14.22 -4.57
C ILE A 3 -8.93 13.51 -5.07
N GLU A 4 -9.24 13.71 -6.33
CA GLU A 4 -10.43 13.16 -6.98
C GLU A 4 -9.97 12.39 -8.22
N PRO A 5 -9.81 11.06 -8.16
CA PRO A 5 -9.50 10.28 -9.35
C PRO A 5 -10.65 10.46 -10.34
N LYS A 6 -10.35 10.80 -11.59
CA LYS A 6 -11.35 10.96 -12.66
C LYS A 6 -11.56 9.65 -13.40
N LYS A 7 -10.53 8.82 -13.54
CA LYS A 7 -10.65 7.47 -14.11
C LYS A 7 -10.06 6.39 -13.21
N ILE A 8 -10.86 5.37 -12.92
CA ILE A 8 -10.48 4.22 -12.10
C ILE A 8 -10.46 2.97 -12.97
N MET A 9 -9.35 2.23 -12.98
CA MET A 9 -9.21 0.99 -13.75
C MET A 9 -9.18 -0.24 -12.83
N CYS A 10 -10.07 -1.19 -13.09
CA CYS A 10 -10.11 -2.50 -12.45
C CYS A 10 -9.35 -3.52 -13.32
N ALA A 11 -8.26 -4.08 -12.81
CA ALA A 11 -7.54 -5.17 -13.44
C ALA A 11 -8.25 -6.50 -13.15
N ILE A 12 -8.89 -7.08 -14.17
CA ILE A 12 -9.69 -8.28 -14.07
C ILE A 12 -8.92 -9.46 -14.64
N ASP A 13 -8.81 -10.55 -13.87
CA ASP A 13 -8.17 -11.80 -14.27
C ASP A 13 -9.16 -12.98 -14.41
N PHE A 14 -10.45 -12.70 -14.26
CA PHE A 14 -11.55 -13.68 -14.20
C PHE A 14 -11.41 -14.74 -13.09
N SER A 15 -10.60 -14.48 -12.07
CA SER A 15 -10.55 -15.29 -10.85
C SER A 15 -11.72 -14.97 -9.91
N ASP A 16 -11.83 -15.71 -8.81
CA ASP A 16 -12.78 -15.46 -7.73
C ASP A 16 -12.66 -14.05 -7.11
N PHE A 17 -11.55 -13.36 -7.35
CA PHE A 17 -11.32 -11.99 -6.89
C PHE A 17 -11.98 -10.92 -7.77
N THR A 18 -12.45 -11.28 -8.97
CA THR A 18 -13.14 -10.36 -9.89
C THR A 18 -14.28 -9.62 -9.18
N ASN A 19 -15.07 -10.35 -8.39
CA ASN A 19 -16.22 -9.80 -7.68
C ASN A 19 -15.85 -8.72 -6.66
N ILE A 20 -14.77 -8.93 -5.89
CA ILE A 20 -14.32 -7.93 -4.90
C ILE A 20 -13.69 -6.72 -5.61
N ILE A 21 -12.97 -6.92 -6.71
CA ILE A 21 -12.40 -5.83 -7.52
C ILE A 21 -13.52 -4.94 -8.07
N LEU A 22 -14.56 -5.54 -8.65
CA LEU A 22 -15.72 -4.81 -9.19
C LEU A 22 -16.50 -4.10 -8.10
N SER A 23 -16.66 -4.72 -6.92
CA SER A 23 -17.32 -4.08 -5.77
C SER A 23 -16.57 -2.81 -5.32
N TYR A 24 -15.24 -2.87 -5.26
CA TYR A 24 -14.39 -1.71 -4.96
C TYR A 24 -14.46 -0.66 -6.07
N GLY A 25 -14.31 -1.08 -7.33
CA GLY A 25 -14.39 -0.20 -8.49
C GLY A 25 -15.69 0.58 -8.56
N LYS A 26 -16.83 -0.12 -8.44
CA LYS A 26 -18.16 0.50 -8.44
C LYS A 26 -18.35 1.48 -7.27
N SER A 27 -17.94 1.09 -6.07
CA SER A 27 -18.09 1.95 -4.88
C SER A 27 -17.22 3.20 -5.00
N LEU A 28 -15.96 3.07 -5.39
CA LEU A 28 -15.05 4.20 -5.56
C LEU A 28 -15.50 5.12 -6.70
N ALA A 29 -15.90 4.56 -7.84
CA ALA A 29 -16.38 5.36 -8.97
C ALA A 29 -17.64 6.15 -8.60
N SER A 30 -18.58 5.54 -7.87
CA SER A 30 -19.79 6.23 -7.40
C SER A 30 -19.52 7.33 -6.39
N GLU A 31 -18.60 7.13 -5.44
CA GLU A 31 -18.29 8.10 -4.38
C GLU A 31 -17.46 9.28 -4.89
N PHE A 32 -16.61 9.05 -5.90
CA PHE A 32 -15.77 10.11 -6.49
C PHE A 32 -16.31 10.70 -7.80
N ASP A 33 -17.46 10.21 -8.29
CA ASP A 33 -18.00 10.55 -9.62
C ASP A 33 -16.97 10.31 -10.74
N SER A 34 -16.31 9.15 -10.68
CA SER A 34 -15.25 8.75 -11.62
C SER A 34 -15.79 7.86 -12.73
N THR A 35 -15.14 7.91 -13.90
CA THR A 35 -15.31 6.91 -14.95
C THR A 35 -14.66 5.59 -14.52
N LEU A 36 -15.40 4.48 -14.63
CA LEU A 36 -14.86 3.15 -14.39
C LEU A 36 -14.38 2.51 -15.70
N CYS A 37 -13.23 1.84 -15.65
CA CYS A 37 -12.67 1.07 -16.74
C CYS A 37 -12.40 -0.37 -16.27
N LEU A 38 -12.83 -1.37 -17.02
CA LEU A 38 -12.47 -2.77 -16.80
C LEU A 38 -11.36 -3.16 -17.77
N CYS A 39 -10.24 -3.65 -17.24
CA CYS A 39 -9.09 -4.04 -18.02
C CYS A 39 -8.79 -5.53 -17.85
N HIS A 40 -8.68 -6.27 -18.95
CA HIS A 40 -8.20 -7.65 -18.95
C HIS A 40 -7.01 -7.82 -19.88
N ILE A 41 -5.96 -8.49 -19.40
CA ILE A 41 -4.79 -8.84 -20.22
C ILE A 41 -4.83 -10.33 -20.55
N VAL A 42 -4.99 -10.63 -21.84
CA VAL A 42 -4.88 -11.98 -22.38
C VAL A 42 -3.41 -12.39 -22.39
N SER A 43 -3.04 -13.36 -21.56
CA SER A 43 -1.69 -13.91 -21.56
C SER A 43 -1.35 -14.49 -22.93
N GLY A 44 -0.37 -13.90 -23.62
CA GLY A 44 0.16 -14.44 -24.87
C GLY A 44 1.00 -15.69 -24.59
N THR A 45 0.62 -16.84 -25.14
CA THR A 45 1.47 -18.03 -25.10
C THR A 45 2.46 -17.94 -26.24
N LEU A 46 3.69 -17.48 -25.99
CA LEU A 46 4.74 -17.54 -27.00
C LEU A 46 5.08 -19.01 -27.31
N MET A 47 4.55 -19.55 -28.40
CA MET A 47 5.00 -20.82 -28.97
C MET A 47 6.05 -20.51 -30.03
N VAL A 48 7.33 -20.66 -29.68
CA VAL A 48 8.43 -20.54 -30.63
C VAL A 48 8.56 -21.89 -31.36
N SER A 49 8.31 -21.91 -32.67
CA SER A 49 8.63 -23.09 -33.49
C SER A 49 10.15 -23.22 -33.59
N SER A 50 10.65 -24.45 -33.75
CA SER A 50 12.08 -24.74 -33.96
C SER A 50 12.64 -24.10 -35.25
N HIS A 51 11.82 -23.44 -36.07
CA HIS A 51 12.19 -22.83 -37.34
C HIS A 51 11.96 -21.31 -37.39
N GLY A 52 11.63 -20.66 -36.27
CA GLY A 52 11.68 -19.20 -36.13
C GLY A 52 10.68 -18.39 -36.98
N GLN A 53 9.66 -19.03 -37.56
CA GLN A 53 8.60 -18.37 -38.32
C GLN A 53 7.31 -18.24 -37.47
N PRO A 54 6.64 -17.07 -37.44
CA PRO A 54 5.32 -16.93 -36.84
C PRO A 54 4.25 -17.62 -37.71
N TYR A 55 3.41 -18.45 -37.11
CA TYR A 55 2.31 -19.14 -37.80
C TYR A 55 1.09 -18.21 -37.92
N ILE A 56 0.44 -18.15 -39.08
CA ILE A 56 -0.79 -17.36 -39.34
C ILE A 56 -1.93 -17.77 -38.37
N ALA A 57 -1.94 -19.01 -37.88
CA ALA A 57 -2.94 -19.47 -36.89
C ALA A 57 -2.78 -18.84 -35.49
N TYR A 58 -1.63 -18.23 -35.16
CA TYR A 58 -1.42 -17.63 -33.83
C TYR A 58 -2.20 -16.32 -33.66
N THR A 59 -2.29 -15.50 -34.72
CA THR A 59 -3.04 -14.24 -34.68
C THR A 59 -4.53 -14.46 -34.48
N ASP A 60 -5.08 -15.50 -35.12
CA ASP A 60 -6.50 -15.83 -35.04
C ASP A 60 -6.87 -16.32 -33.62
N ILE A 61 -6.04 -17.17 -33.01
CA ILE A 61 -6.26 -17.67 -31.64
C ILE A 61 -6.21 -16.52 -30.62
N VAL A 62 -5.27 -15.58 -30.77
CA VAL A 62 -5.19 -14.42 -29.85
C VAL A 62 -6.38 -13.49 -30.06
N SER A 63 -6.79 -13.24 -31.31
CA SER A 63 -7.99 -12.44 -31.63
C SER A 63 -9.25 -13.06 -31.02
N ASP A 64 -9.44 -14.38 -31.15
CA ASP A 64 -10.57 -15.10 -30.56
C ASP A 64 -10.59 -14.98 -29.04
N ARG A 65 -9.42 -15.07 -28.39
CA ARG A 65 -9.31 -14.90 -26.93
C ARG A 65 -9.59 -13.47 -26.48
N ILE A 66 -9.15 -12.47 -27.27
CA ILE A 66 -9.47 -11.06 -27.02
C ILE A 66 -10.97 -10.84 -27.13
N GLN A 67 -11.60 -11.30 -28.22
CA GLN A 67 -13.04 -11.17 -28.43
C GLN A 67 -13.83 -11.89 -27.34
N HIS A 68 -13.41 -13.09 -26.95
CA HIS A 68 -14.05 -13.83 -25.86
C HIS A 68 -13.95 -13.08 -24.52
N ALA A 69 -12.79 -12.51 -24.21
CA ALA A 69 -12.61 -11.71 -23.00
C ALA A 69 -13.42 -10.41 -23.03
N GLN A 70 -13.54 -9.74 -24.20
CA GLN A 70 -14.39 -8.57 -24.38
C GLN A 70 -15.85 -8.89 -24.08
N ASN A 71 -16.41 -9.91 -24.76
CA ASN A 71 -17.80 -10.32 -24.56
C ASN A 71 -18.07 -10.69 -23.09
N LYS A 72 -17.12 -11.36 -22.43
CA LYS A 72 -17.26 -11.72 -21.02
C LYS A 72 -17.25 -10.51 -20.08
N LEU A 73 -16.44 -9.49 -20.36
CA LEU A 73 -16.47 -8.24 -19.59
C LEU A 73 -17.76 -7.45 -19.84
N GLU A 74 -18.28 -7.45 -21.07
CA GLU A 74 -19.56 -6.83 -21.42
C GLU A 74 -20.71 -7.51 -20.66
N GLU A 75 -20.77 -8.85 -20.66
CA GLU A 75 -21.73 -9.63 -19.90
C GLU A 75 -21.68 -9.29 -18.40
N ILE A 76 -20.47 -9.27 -17.81
CA ILE A 76 -20.28 -8.90 -16.41
C ILE A 76 -20.75 -7.45 -16.13
N ALA A 77 -20.45 -6.50 -17.01
CA ALA A 77 -20.84 -5.11 -16.85
C ALA A 77 -22.37 -4.95 -16.93
N GLU A 78 -23.02 -5.62 -17.88
CA GLU A 78 -24.47 -5.65 -18.03
C GLU A 78 -25.17 -6.29 -16.83
N GLU A 79 -24.71 -7.48 -16.40
CA GLU A 79 -25.27 -8.19 -15.25
C GLU A 79 -25.24 -7.36 -13.95
N LEU A 80 -24.20 -6.54 -13.80
CA LEU A 80 -23.99 -5.71 -12.61
C LEU A 80 -24.52 -4.29 -12.73
N GLY A 81 -25.05 -3.94 -13.91
CA GLY A 81 -25.52 -2.59 -14.25
C GLY A 81 -24.44 -1.54 -14.03
N ILE A 82 -23.22 -1.82 -14.52
CA ILE A 82 -22.06 -0.94 -14.41
C ILE A 82 -21.84 -0.26 -15.76
N GLU A 83 -21.91 1.07 -15.79
CA GLU A 83 -21.44 1.84 -16.94
C GLU A 83 -19.90 1.95 -16.86
N CYS A 84 -19.20 1.31 -17.78
CA CYS A 84 -17.75 1.28 -17.80
C CYS A 84 -17.16 1.17 -19.20
N GLU A 85 -15.94 1.70 -19.36
CA GLU A 85 -15.08 1.41 -20.50
C GLU A 85 -14.50 0.00 -20.38
N ILE A 86 -14.41 -0.73 -21.49
CA ILE A 86 -13.82 -2.08 -21.52
C ILE A 86 -12.55 -2.03 -22.36
N ILE A 87 -11.43 -2.46 -21.76
CA ILE A 87 -10.13 -2.56 -22.41
C ILE A 87 -9.63 -3.99 -22.31
N VAL A 88 -9.39 -4.61 -23.47
CA VAL A 88 -8.74 -5.92 -23.54
C VAL A 88 -7.48 -5.79 -24.37
N SER A 89 -6.37 -6.27 -23.84
CA SER A 89 -5.06 -6.24 -24.50
C SER A 89 -4.36 -7.59 -24.32
N SER A 90 -3.27 -7.84 -25.05
CA SER A 90 -2.54 -9.10 -24.97
C SER A 90 -1.06 -8.85 -24.76
N GLY A 91 -0.46 -9.51 -23.77
CA GLY A 91 0.96 -9.31 -23.46
C GLY A 91 1.33 -9.75 -22.05
N HIS A 92 2.38 -9.14 -21.50
CA HIS A 92 2.75 -9.35 -20.09
C HIS A 92 1.88 -8.47 -19.19
N ALA A 93 1.07 -9.09 -18.33
CA ALA A 93 0.00 -8.44 -17.57
C ALA A 93 0.39 -7.10 -16.93
N ALA A 94 1.47 -7.05 -16.16
CA ALA A 94 1.85 -5.81 -15.47
C ALA A 94 2.26 -4.70 -16.45
N ASP A 95 2.99 -5.03 -17.52
CA ASP A 95 3.48 -4.06 -18.50
C ASP A 95 2.33 -3.50 -19.32
N GLU A 96 1.42 -4.37 -19.79
CA GLU A 96 0.22 -3.97 -20.53
C GLU A 96 -0.74 -3.14 -19.66
N ILE A 97 -0.91 -3.50 -18.38
CA ILE A 97 -1.69 -2.69 -17.43
C ILE A 97 -1.08 -1.30 -17.28
N HIS A 98 0.24 -1.19 -17.13
CA HIS A 98 0.92 0.09 -17.03
C HIS A 98 0.77 0.92 -18.32
N GLU A 99 1.01 0.32 -19.49
CA GLU A 99 0.90 1.00 -20.77
C GLU A 99 -0.54 1.45 -21.05
N THR A 100 -1.52 0.61 -20.74
CA THR A 100 -2.95 0.94 -20.84
C THR A 100 -3.32 2.08 -19.91
N ALA A 101 -2.83 2.07 -18.66
CA ALA A 101 -3.08 3.13 -17.70
C ALA A 101 -2.55 4.48 -18.20
N CYS A 102 -1.33 4.51 -18.74
CA CYS A 102 -0.73 5.71 -19.32
C CYS A 102 -1.49 6.20 -20.56
N LYS A 103 -1.91 5.31 -21.47
CA LYS A 103 -2.64 5.67 -22.69
C LYS A 103 -4.03 6.22 -22.44
N ASN A 104 -4.66 5.85 -21.33
CA ASN A 104 -6.05 6.18 -21.03
C ASN A 104 -6.20 7.15 -19.86
N ASP A 105 -5.10 7.77 -19.41
CA ASP A 105 -5.07 8.73 -18.30
C ASP A 105 -5.75 8.18 -17.02
N VAL A 106 -5.37 6.96 -16.62
CA VAL A 106 -5.92 6.31 -15.43
C VAL A 106 -5.30 6.88 -14.16
N ASP A 107 -6.14 7.35 -13.23
CA ASP A 107 -5.73 7.97 -11.97
C ASP A 107 -5.59 6.98 -10.80
N LEU A 108 -6.25 5.82 -10.88
CA LEU A 108 -6.21 4.79 -9.84
C LEU A 108 -6.41 3.42 -10.45
N ILE A 109 -5.55 2.47 -10.10
CA ILE A 109 -5.68 1.06 -10.50
C ILE A 109 -6.09 0.22 -9.30
N ILE A 110 -7.01 -0.71 -9.51
CA ILE A 110 -7.44 -1.70 -8.52
C ILE A 110 -7.01 -3.08 -9.03
N ALA A 111 -6.24 -3.79 -8.22
CA ALA A 111 -5.83 -5.17 -8.50
C ALA A 111 -5.93 -6.02 -7.22
N ALA A 112 -6.19 -7.30 -7.35
CA ALA A 112 -6.14 -8.22 -6.22
C ALA A 112 -4.80 -8.97 -6.16
N THR A 113 -4.36 -9.29 -4.95
CA THR A 113 -3.31 -10.30 -4.74
C THR A 113 -3.94 -11.69 -4.73
N HIS A 114 -3.29 -12.65 -5.41
CA HIS A 114 -3.67 -14.07 -5.56
C HIS A 114 -4.69 -14.41 -6.66
N GLY A 115 -4.42 -14.00 -7.89
CA GLY A 115 -5.00 -14.63 -9.08
C GLY A 115 -4.39 -16.02 -9.34
N GLY A 116 -5.03 -17.06 -8.85
CA GLY A 116 -4.70 -18.46 -9.16
C GLY A 116 -3.63 -19.11 -8.27
N SER A 117 -3.93 -20.34 -7.81
CA SER A 117 -3.13 -21.22 -6.93
C SER A 117 -3.14 -20.87 -5.44
N GLY A 118 -3.84 -21.69 -4.65
CA GLY A 118 -3.99 -21.60 -3.19
C GLY A 118 -2.72 -21.89 -2.40
N VAL A 119 -1.63 -21.17 -2.66
CA VAL A 119 -0.37 -21.27 -1.93
C VAL A 119 -0.19 -20.03 -1.06
N LYS A 120 -0.12 -20.26 0.26
CA LYS A 120 0.29 -19.39 1.38
C LYS A 120 0.00 -17.88 1.25
N ARG A 121 -0.81 -17.40 2.20
CA ARG A 121 -1.27 -16.02 2.52
C ARG A 121 -0.16 -14.94 2.72
N PHE A 122 1.06 -15.16 2.25
CA PHE A 122 2.27 -14.39 2.58
C PHE A 122 3.15 -14.02 1.36
N LEU A 123 2.69 -14.21 0.11
CA LEU A 123 3.45 -13.87 -1.09
C LEU A 123 2.65 -12.92 -1.99
N ILE A 124 3.23 -11.75 -2.31
CA ILE A 124 2.69 -10.85 -3.35
C ILE A 124 2.74 -11.57 -4.70
N GLY A 125 1.63 -11.54 -5.45
CA GLY A 125 1.59 -12.08 -6.80
C GLY A 125 2.57 -11.34 -7.73
N SER A 126 3.21 -12.04 -8.67
CA SER A 126 4.23 -11.46 -9.55
C SER A 126 3.76 -10.24 -10.33
N VAL A 127 2.48 -10.21 -10.72
CA VAL A 127 1.85 -9.05 -11.38
C VAL A 127 1.79 -7.85 -10.43
N THR A 128 1.25 -8.02 -9.22
CA THR A 128 1.16 -6.94 -8.22
C THR A 128 2.53 -6.40 -7.83
N ASP A 129 3.52 -7.27 -7.57
CA ASP A 129 4.88 -6.86 -7.22
C ASP A 129 5.50 -5.97 -8.31
N ARG A 130 5.31 -6.36 -9.58
CA ARG A 130 5.77 -5.57 -10.71
C ARG A 130 5.00 -4.25 -10.84
N LEU A 131 3.68 -4.27 -10.69
CA LEU A 131 2.84 -3.07 -10.76
C LEU A 131 3.24 -2.00 -9.73
N VAL A 132 3.49 -2.37 -8.48
CA VAL A 132 3.92 -1.41 -7.43
C VAL A 132 5.22 -0.69 -7.82
N LYS A 133 6.10 -1.35 -8.60
CA LYS A 133 7.38 -0.78 -9.05
C LYS A 133 7.23 0.16 -10.25
N ILE A 134 6.40 -0.21 -11.22
CA ILE A 134 6.36 0.47 -12.53
C ILE A 134 5.22 1.49 -12.66
N LEU A 135 4.13 1.35 -11.89
CA LEU A 135 3.01 2.27 -12.00
C LEU A 135 3.38 3.68 -11.55
N THR A 136 2.82 4.66 -12.26
CA THR A 136 2.92 6.09 -11.96
C THR A 136 1.68 6.60 -11.22
N CYS A 137 0.53 5.97 -11.40
CA CYS A 137 -0.68 6.26 -10.63
C CYS A 137 -0.79 5.34 -9.38
N PRO A 138 -1.58 5.76 -8.37
CA PRO A 138 -1.93 4.92 -7.24
C PRO A 138 -2.41 3.52 -7.60
N LEU A 139 -2.03 2.55 -6.75
CA LEU A 139 -2.47 1.17 -6.84
C LEU A 139 -3.21 0.78 -5.55
N LEU A 140 -4.47 0.41 -5.67
CA LEU A 140 -5.23 -0.23 -4.61
C LEU A 140 -5.11 -1.76 -4.74
N VAL A 141 -4.41 -2.36 -3.80
CA VAL A 141 -4.21 -3.79 -3.69
C VAL A 141 -5.27 -4.39 -2.77
N LEU A 142 -6.05 -5.34 -3.30
CA LEU A 142 -7.10 -6.02 -2.55
C LEU A 142 -6.63 -7.38 -2.02
N HIS A 143 -6.98 -7.64 -0.76
CA HIS A 143 -6.78 -8.92 -0.10
C HIS A 143 -8.13 -9.57 0.17
N ALA A 144 -8.34 -10.81 -0.29
CA ALA A 144 -9.56 -11.53 0.06
C ALA A 144 -9.51 -11.95 1.54
N ARG A 145 -10.35 -11.32 2.37
CA ARG A 145 -10.78 -11.94 3.62
C ARG A 145 -11.78 -13.03 3.25
N GLU A 146 -11.70 -14.20 3.89
CA GLU A 146 -12.60 -15.35 3.64
C GLU A 146 -14.09 -14.96 3.66
N ASN A 147 -14.46 -13.93 4.43
CA ASN A 147 -15.83 -13.42 4.51
C ASN A 147 -16.31 -12.58 3.30
N HIS A 148 -15.43 -12.13 2.41
CA HIS A 148 -15.80 -11.34 1.21
C HIS A 148 -15.97 -12.19 -0.06
N LEU A 149 -15.45 -13.42 -0.07
CA LEU A 149 -15.57 -14.34 -1.21
C LEU A 149 -16.97 -14.95 -1.35
N ALA A 150 -17.77 -14.89 -0.28
CA ALA A 150 -19.13 -15.44 -0.22
C ALA A 150 -20.24 -14.41 -0.50
N SER A 151 -19.92 -13.13 -0.71
CA SER A 151 -20.91 -12.08 -0.97
C SER A 151 -21.05 -11.78 -2.46
N SER A 152 -22.29 -11.82 -2.96
CA SER A 152 -22.68 -11.27 -4.26
C SER A 152 -22.11 -9.85 -4.45
N VAL A 153 -21.65 -9.53 -5.66
CA VAL A 153 -21.06 -8.23 -6.09
C VAL A 153 -21.97 -7.03 -5.78
N THR A 154 -23.24 -7.29 -5.47
CA THR A 154 -24.28 -6.30 -5.16
C THR A 154 -24.06 -5.51 -3.86
N LYS A 155 -23.11 -5.89 -3.00
CA LYS A 155 -22.87 -5.17 -1.75
C LYS A 155 -21.86 -4.04 -1.93
N SER A 156 -22.35 -2.80 -1.97
CA SER A 156 -21.54 -1.58 -1.84
C SER A 156 -20.55 -1.74 -0.70
N ILE A 157 -19.29 -1.39 -0.97
CA ILE A 157 -18.26 -1.42 0.05
C ILE A 157 -18.49 -0.25 0.99
N LYS A 158 -18.32 -0.52 2.28
CA LYS A 158 -18.34 0.50 3.32
C LYS A 158 -16.96 0.54 3.95
N LEU A 159 -16.20 1.57 3.64
CA LEU A 159 -14.98 1.87 4.38
C LEU A 159 -15.39 2.58 5.66
N LYS A 160 -15.06 2.01 6.81
CA LYS A 160 -15.34 2.59 8.12
C LYS A 160 -14.08 3.16 8.74
N ARG A 161 -12.94 2.50 8.52
CA ARG A 161 -11.66 2.83 9.16
C ARG A 161 -10.51 2.74 8.16
N ILE A 162 -9.75 3.82 8.05
CA ILE A 162 -8.56 3.92 7.21
C ILE A 162 -7.34 4.23 8.10
N LEU A 163 -6.25 3.49 7.91
CA LEU A 163 -4.98 3.72 8.59
C LEU A 163 -3.93 4.24 7.61
N VAL A 164 -3.34 5.39 7.90
CA VAL A 164 -2.22 5.93 7.13
C VAL A 164 -0.93 5.64 7.89
N GLY A 165 0.00 4.95 7.25
CA GLY A 165 1.37 4.85 7.73
C GLY A 165 2.17 6.06 7.26
N CYS A 166 2.77 6.77 8.21
CA CYS A 166 3.48 8.01 7.95
C CYS A 166 4.94 7.92 8.40
N ASP A 167 5.86 8.30 7.53
CA ASP A 167 7.27 8.50 7.83
C ASP A 167 7.75 9.95 7.62
N PHE A 168 6.83 10.87 7.29
CA PHE A 168 7.04 12.27 6.95
C PHE A 168 7.75 12.53 5.61
N SER A 169 7.89 11.50 4.76
CA SER A 169 8.30 11.65 3.37
C SER A 169 7.21 12.34 2.51
N PRO A 170 7.57 12.87 1.33
CA PRO A 170 6.59 13.41 0.39
C PRO A 170 5.52 12.38 -0.02
N ASP A 171 5.92 11.11 -0.23
CA ASP A 171 5.00 10.02 -0.54
C ASP A 171 4.03 9.75 0.63
N SER A 172 4.49 9.79 1.89
CA SER A 172 3.60 9.64 3.04
C SER A 172 2.63 10.81 3.22
N LYS A 173 3.03 12.03 2.84
CA LYS A 173 2.13 13.19 2.79
C LYS A 173 1.08 13.03 1.70
N LEU A 174 1.47 12.50 0.54
CA LEU A 174 0.53 12.16 -0.53
C LEU A 174 -0.46 11.07 -0.07
N ALA A 175 0.04 10.02 0.61
CA ALA A 175 -0.78 8.95 1.18
C ALA A 175 -1.84 9.49 2.13
N PHE A 176 -1.46 10.43 3.00
CA PHE A 176 -2.40 11.11 3.87
C PHE A 176 -3.47 11.91 3.09
N ASN A 177 -3.11 12.61 2.01
CA ASN A 177 -4.08 13.36 1.20
C ASN A 177 -5.10 12.44 0.50
N TYR A 178 -4.65 11.29 -0.02
CA TYR A 178 -5.56 10.27 -0.59
C TYR A 178 -6.51 9.74 0.49
N ALA A 179 -5.97 9.36 1.65
CA ALA A 179 -6.77 8.86 2.76
C ALA A 179 -7.77 9.89 3.30
N LEU A 180 -7.38 11.16 3.31
CA LEU A 180 -8.25 12.26 3.71
C LEU A 180 -9.42 12.44 2.72
N SER A 181 -9.16 12.32 1.42
CA SER A 181 -10.19 12.38 0.38
C SER A 181 -11.14 11.19 0.47
N LEU A 182 -10.60 9.97 0.67
CA LEU A 182 -11.41 8.78 0.94
C LEU A 182 -12.25 8.92 2.22
N ALA A 183 -11.69 9.48 3.28
CA ALA A 183 -12.40 9.72 4.52
C ALA A 183 -13.55 10.72 4.36
N GLN A 184 -13.40 11.69 3.45
CA GLN A 184 -14.46 12.63 3.11
C GLN A 184 -15.65 11.95 2.44
N GLU A 185 -15.40 11.22 1.34
CA GLU A 185 -16.49 10.62 0.56
C GLU A 185 -17.18 9.50 1.34
N PHE A 186 -16.42 8.56 1.89
CA PHE A 186 -16.96 7.41 2.61
C PHE A 186 -17.33 7.69 4.07
N GLN A 187 -17.13 8.92 4.56
CA GLN A 187 -17.34 9.32 5.96
C GLN A 187 -16.63 8.40 6.96
N THR A 188 -15.36 8.11 6.69
CA THR A 188 -14.59 7.12 7.46
C THR A 188 -13.86 7.74 8.66
N GLN A 189 -13.58 6.91 9.66
CA GLN A 189 -12.64 7.25 10.71
C GLN A 189 -11.20 7.10 10.20
N LEU A 190 -10.45 8.19 10.24
CA LEU A 190 -9.07 8.24 9.76
C LEU A 190 -8.07 8.14 10.92
N TYR A 191 -7.15 7.19 10.82
CA TYR A 191 -6.01 7.05 11.73
C TYR A 191 -4.73 7.46 11.00
N LEU A 192 -3.88 8.24 11.65
CA LEU A 192 -2.57 8.64 11.14
C LEU A 192 -1.48 8.16 12.10
N ALA A 193 -0.73 7.13 11.71
CA ALA A 193 0.26 6.48 12.55
C ALA A 193 1.68 6.73 12.08
N HIS A 194 2.57 7.07 13.01
CA HIS A 194 4.02 7.02 12.81
C HIS A 194 4.64 5.96 13.72
N VAL A 195 5.58 5.17 13.19
CA VAL A 195 6.26 4.11 13.96
C VAL A 195 7.68 4.54 14.29
N ILE A 196 7.94 4.75 15.57
CA ILE A 196 9.26 5.02 16.13
C ILE A 196 10.01 3.71 16.19
N ARG A 197 11.14 3.60 15.47
CA ARG A 197 12.02 2.44 15.61
C ARG A 197 12.73 2.54 16.96
N PRO A 198 12.79 1.44 17.75
CA PRO A 198 13.58 1.44 18.96
C PRO A 198 15.03 1.77 18.59
N VAL A 199 15.62 2.74 19.29
CA VAL A 199 17.06 2.98 19.20
C VAL A 199 17.71 1.74 19.79
N GLU A 200 18.27 0.88 18.94
CA GLU A 200 19.07 -0.24 19.41
C GLU A 200 20.15 0.33 20.33
N ARG A 201 20.15 -0.11 21.60
CA ARG A 201 21.33 0.09 22.42
C ARG A 201 22.44 -0.65 21.70
N THR A 202 23.42 0.06 21.17
CA THR A 202 24.77 -0.48 21.19
C THR A 202 25.10 -0.69 22.66
N GLU A 203 24.79 -1.89 23.17
CA GLU A 203 25.52 -2.40 24.31
C GLU A 203 26.97 -2.33 23.86
N LEU A 204 27.73 -1.39 24.44
CA LEU A 204 29.19 -1.43 24.35
C LEU A 204 29.56 -2.84 24.76
N THR A 205 29.96 -3.67 23.80
CA THR A 205 30.40 -5.02 24.11
C THR A 205 31.63 -4.88 24.99
N ALA A 206 31.91 -5.88 25.83
CA ALA A 206 33.08 -5.88 26.69
C ALA A 206 34.43 -5.80 25.92
N SER A 207 34.43 -5.67 24.59
CA SER A 207 35.63 -5.33 23.80
C SER A 207 35.88 -3.82 23.68
N ASP A 208 34.89 -2.98 23.95
CA ASP A 208 35.00 -1.51 23.86
C ASP A 208 35.48 -0.86 25.18
N TYR A 209 35.93 -1.67 26.16
CA TYR A 209 36.71 -1.13 27.27
C TYR A 209 37.95 -0.47 26.69
N ILE A 210 38.00 0.86 26.76
CA ILE A 210 39.24 1.62 26.74
C ILE A 210 40.18 0.93 27.74
N LYS A 211 41.27 0.33 27.26
CA LYS A 211 42.36 -0.10 28.14
C LYS A 211 42.96 1.16 28.75
N ILE A 212 42.43 1.58 29.90
CA ILE A 212 43.00 2.70 30.64
C ILE A 212 44.28 2.17 31.29
N GLN A 213 45.43 2.68 30.85
CA GLN A 213 46.70 2.36 31.48
C GLN A 213 46.76 2.98 32.89
N GLY A 214 47.01 2.09 33.87
CA GLY A 214 47.27 2.33 35.30
C GLY A 214 47.30 3.76 35.82
N GLY A 215 46.18 4.18 36.41
CA GLY A 215 46.12 5.23 37.44
C GLY A 215 45.64 4.64 38.76
N ASP A 216 45.95 5.29 39.88
CA ASP A 216 45.55 4.87 41.23
C ASP A 216 44.05 5.16 41.47
N TYR A 217 43.19 4.13 41.43
CA TYR A 217 41.72 4.24 41.49
C TYR A 217 41.14 3.98 42.88
N THR A 218 41.86 4.38 43.94
CA THR A 218 41.36 4.23 45.33
C THR A 218 40.13 5.08 45.64
N ASN A 219 39.75 6.02 44.77
CA ASN A 219 38.62 6.93 44.96
C ASN A 219 37.41 6.71 44.02
N TRP A 220 37.42 5.70 43.13
CA TRP A 220 36.26 5.46 42.25
C TRP A 220 35.20 4.63 42.97
N GLY A 221 34.23 5.32 43.58
CA GLY A 221 33.19 4.71 44.40
C GLY A 221 32.04 4.15 43.58
N ARG A 222 31.43 3.05 44.06
CA ARG A 222 30.16 2.50 43.52
C ARG A 222 29.07 3.57 43.33
N ALA A 223 29.07 4.61 44.15
CA ALA A 223 28.16 5.75 44.05
C ALA A 223 28.36 6.60 42.78
N GLU A 224 29.62 6.81 42.34
CA GLU A 224 29.91 7.57 41.12
C GLU A 224 29.47 6.79 39.86
N TYR A 225 29.70 5.47 39.86
CA TYR A 225 29.21 4.58 38.80
C TYR A 225 27.68 4.58 38.68
N LEU A 226 26.96 4.45 39.81
CA LEU A 226 25.50 4.50 39.83
C LEU A 226 24.96 5.86 39.36
N ASN A 227 25.61 6.96 39.72
CA ASN A 227 25.22 8.31 39.29
C ASN A 227 25.45 8.51 37.78
N LEU A 228 26.52 7.97 37.20
CA LEU A 228 26.72 7.97 35.74
C LEU A 228 25.65 7.16 35.01
N GLN A 229 25.28 5.99 35.53
CA GLN A 229 24.19 5.19 34.97
C GLN A 229 22.84 5.92 35.06
N GLU A 230 22.55 6.55 36.21
CA GLU A 230 21.31 7.31 36.43
C GLU A 230 21.24 8.56 35.55
N LYS A 231 22.34 9.31 35.39
CA LYS A 231 22.43 10.45 34.46
C LYS A 231 22.25 10.02 33.01
N ALA A 232 22.86 8.90 32.60
CA ALA A 232 22.68 8.36 31.26
C ALA A 232 21.23 7.91 31.03
N ALA A 233 20.60 7.25 32.01
CA ALA A 233 19.19 6.86 31.95
C ALA A 233 18.25 8.07 31.88
N ASN A 234 18.48 9.10 32.71
CA ASN A 234 17.70 10.33 32.71
C ASN A 234 17.88 11.13 31.41
N GLY A 235 19.10 11.20 30.87
CA GLY A 235 19.38 11.80 29.57
C GLY A 235 18.66 11.08 28.43
N TYR A 236 18.64 9.74 28.46
CA TYR A 236 17.91 8.91 27.52
C TYR A 236 16.39 9.13 27.61
N LEU A 237 15.81 9.12 28.81
CA LEU A 237 14.38 9.35 29.01
C LEU A 237 13.95 10.74 28.54
N LYS A 238 14.77 11.76 28.83
CA LYS A 238 14.55 13.13 28.35
C LYS A 238 14.66 13.22 26.82
N GLY A 239 15.64 12.54 26.22
CA GLY A 239 15.79 12.44 24.78
C GLY A 239 14.59 11.76 24.10
N LYS A 240 14.11 10.64 24.66
CA LYS A 240 12.94 9.91 24.17
C LYS A 240 11.67 10.77 24.26
N SER A 241 11.45 11.47 25.38
CA SER A 241 10.31 12.39 25.53
C SER A 241 10.34 13.52 24.49
N ASN A 242 11.50 14.16 24.29
CA ASN A 242 11.65 15.20 23.27
C ASN A 242 11.38 14.67 21.84
N LEU A 243 11.83 13.44 21.54
CA LEU A 243 11.59 12.80 20.25
C LEU A 243 10.11 12.52 20.02
N ILE A 244 9.42 11.98 21.03
CA ILE A 244 7.97 11.73 21.00
C ILE A 244 7.23 13.05 20.74
N SER A 245 7.48 14.10 21.53
CA SER A 245 6.82 15.39 21.36
C SER A 245 7.08 16.03 20.00
N ARG A 246 8.27 15.80 19.41
CA ARG A 246 8.57 16.23 18.04
C ARG A 246 7.67 15.52 17.03
N PHE A 247 7.55 14.20 17.11
CA PHE A 247 6.72 13.45 16.16
C PHE A 247 5.22 13.72 16.35
N GLU A 248 4.74 13.89 17.58
CA GLU A 248 3.37 14.34 17.85
C GLU A 248 3.08 15.67 17.15
N LYS A 249 3.99 16.64 17.27
CA LYS A 249 3.87 17.93 16.59
C LYS A 249 3.90 17.79 15.07
N GLN A 250 4.76 16.92 14.52
CA GLN A 250 4.81 16.68 13.08
C GLN A 250 3.50 16.05 12.57
N LEU A 251 2.96 15.05 13.27
CA LEU A 251 1.66 14.43 12.94
C LEU A 251 0.54 15.46 13.00
N PHE A 252 0.49 16.28 14.05
CA PHE A 252 -0.50 17.34 14.20
C PHE A 252 -0.45 18.35 13.03
N ASN A 253 0.77 18.73 12.61
CA ASN A 253 0.98 19.67 11.52
C ASN A 253 0.68 19.10 10.13
N MET A 254 0.61 17.77 9.99
CA MET A 254 0.22 17.15 8.72
C MET A 254 -1.27 17.28 8.43
N VAL A 255 -2.10 17.43 9.47
CA VAL A 255 -3.55 17.59 9.34
C VAL A 255 -3.88 19.05 8.98
N PRO A 256 -4.41 19.33 7.78
CA PRO A 256 -4.84 20.67 7.41
C PRO A 256 -5.89 21.20 8.38
N GLU A 257 -5.84 22.50 8.70
CA GLU A 257 -6.81 23.08 9.65
C GLU A 257 -8.24 22.99 9.12
N GLU A 258 -8.41 23.21 7.81
CA GLU A 258 -9.69 23.12 7.09
C GLU A 258 -10.32 21.73 7.20
N SER A 259 -9.50 20.66 7.26
CA SER A 259 -10.03 19.30 7.32
C SER A 259 -10.62 18.97 8.68
N ARG A 260 -10.17 19.64 9.76
CA ARG A 260 -10.64 19.37 11.13
C ARG A 260 -12.14 19.57 11.31
N ASN A 261 -12.78 20.36 10.45
CA ASN A 261 -14.22 20.59 10.47
C ASN A 261 -15.06 19.38 10.05
N TRP A 262 -14.49 18.45 9.28
CA TRP A 262 -15.21 17.31 8.70
C TRP A 262 -14.51 15.96 8.87
N CYS A 263 -13.19 15.96 9.12
CA CYS A 263 -12.42 14.79 9.50
C CYS A 263 -11.31 15.22 10.48
N THR A 264 -11.39 14.76 11.73
CA THR A 264 -10.30 14.91 12.71
C THR A 264 -9.57 13.56 12.82
N PRO A 265 -8.39 13.40 12.18
CA PRO A 265 -7.66 12.14 12.22
C PRO A 265 -7.18 11.84 13.64
N ILE A 266 -7.25 10.57 14.02
CA ILE A 266 -6.67 10.08 15.27
C ILE A 266 -5.18 9.83 15.03
N THR A 267 -4.33 10.69 15.60
CA THR A 267 -2.87 10.57 15.50
C THR A 267 -2.32 9.56 16.51
N ILE A 268 -1.46 8.64 16.05
CA ILE A 268 -0.90 7.56 16.86
C ILE A 268 0.61 7.49 16.70
N LEU A 269 1.33 7.28 17.81
CA LEU A 269 2.72 6.88 17.80
C LEU A 269 2.84 5.42 18.25
N LEU A 270 3.45 4.59 17.40
CA LEU A 270 3.76 3.19 17.69
C LEU A 270 5.27 3.05 17.89
N GLU A 271 5.71 2.02 18.62
CA GLU A 271 7.14 1.73 18.83
C GLU A 271 7.43 0.30 18.37
N GLY A 272 8.33 0.13 17.39
CA GLY A 272 8.65 -1.19 16.86
C GLY A 272 9.11 -1.22 15.41
N GLN A 273 8.87 -2.36 14.74
CA GLN A 273 9.11 -2.50 13.30
C GLN A 273 7.90 -1.97 12.51
N PRO A 274 8.08 -0.98 11.61
CA PRO A 274 6.96 -0.26 11.00
C PRO A 274 5.87 -1.14 10.39
N TYR A 275 6.20 -2.09 9.51
CA TYR A 275 5.20 -2.95 8.87
C TYR A 275 4.42 -3.79 9.90
N LYS A 276 5.10 -4.32 10.92
CA LYS A 276 4.51 -5.19 11.93
C LYS A 276 3.54 -4.41 12.82
N GLU A 277 3.95 -3.22 13.28
CA GLU A 277 3.12 -2.36 14.11
C GLU A 277 1.89 -1.85 13.35
N LEU A 278 2.05 -1.47 12.07
CA LEU A 278 0.92 -1.04 11.23
C LEU A 278 -0.09 -2.17 11.01
N ILE A 279 0.36 -3.37 10.66
CA ILE A 279 -0.51 -4.54 10.48
C ILE A 279 -1.21 -4.89 11.80
N THR A 280 -0.45 -4.95 12.90
CA THR A 280 -0.99 -5.29 14.22
C THR A 280 -2.05 -4.27 14.66
N TYR A 281 -1.78 -2.98 14.46
CA TYR A 281 -2.75 -1.93 14.76
C TYR A 281 -4.00 -2.04 13.86
N ALA A 282 -3.80 -2.29 12.57
CA ALA A 282 -4.89 -2.48 11.62
C ALA A 282 -5.81 -3.65 12.01
N GLU A 283 -5.25 -4.77 12.46
CA GLU A 283 -6.01 -5.91 12.95
C GLU A 283 -6.76 -5.58 14.25
N GLN A 284 -6.09 -4.96 15.23
CA GLN A 284 -6.69 -4.59 16.52
C GLN A 284 -7.83 -3.59 16.40
N LYS A 285 -7.74 -2.67 15.43
CA LYS A 285 -8.78 -1.67 15.16
C LYS A 285 -9.73 -2.07 14.05
N GLU A 286 -9.58 -3.28 13.49
CA GLU A 286 -10.36 -3.75 12.35
C GLU A 286 -10.42 -2.72 11.22
N VAL A 287 -9.25 -2.21 10.84
CA VAL A 287 -9.07 -1.27 9.74
C VAL A 287 -9.46 -1.95 8.43
N ASP A 288 -10.16 -1.21 7.56
CA ASP A 288 -10.62 -1.72 6.26
C ASP A 288 -9.56 -1.49 5.16
N MET A 289 -8.75 -0.44 5.30
CA MET A 289 -7.69 -0.10 4.36
C MET A 289 -6.47 0.55 5.04
N ILE A 290 -5.27 0.12 4.66
CA ILE A 290 -4.01 0.83 4.97
C ILE A 290 -3.60 1.65 3.76
N VAL A 291 -3.17 2.90 3.97
CA VAL A 291 -2.64 3.79 2.91
C VAL A 291 -1.18 4.11 3.18
N LEU A 292 -0.32 3.90 2.19
CA LEU A 292 1.13 4.08 2.30
C LEU A 292 1.73 4.78 1.08
N GLY A 293 2.84 5.48 1.33
CA GLY A 293 3.77 5.88 0.28
C GLY A 293 4.54 4.67 -0.26
N VAL A 294 4.86 4.65 -1.56
CA VAL A 294 5.73 3.61 -2.15
C VAL A 294 7.15 3.75 -1.62
N HIS A 295 7.65 4.99 -1.48
CA HIS A 295 8.99 5.27 -0.95
C HIS A 295 8.91 5.95 0.41
N GLY A 296 10.01 5.82 1.16
CA GLY A 296 10.23 6.58 2.38
C GLY A 296 11.45 7.50 2.24
N HIS A 297 12.10 7.81 3.35
CA HIS A 297 13.32 8.64 3.35
C HIS A 297 14.59 7.97 2.79
N SER A 298 14.59 6.65 2.57
CA SER A 298 15.74 5.92 2.04
C SER A 298 15.79 6.05 0.51
N LEU A 299 16.37 7.15 0.03
CA LEU A 299 16.57 7.49 -1.39
C LEU A 299 17.67 6.66 -2.04
N LEU A 300 17.41 5.39 -2.33
CA LEU A 300 18.18 4.67 -3.34
C LEU A 300 17.19 4.08 -4.33
N GLU A 301 17.22 4.61 -5.55
CA GLU A 301 16.46 4.22 -6.76
C GLU A 301 14.96 4.62 -6.81
N GLN A 302 14.56 5.21 -7.95
CA GLN A 302 13.16 5.51 -8.29
C GLN A 302 12.30 4.26 -8.58
N PHE A 303 12.91 3.07 -8.55
CA PHE A 303 12.30 1.78 -8.91
C PHE A 303 12.20 0.79 -7.72
N LEU A 304 12.60 1.20 -6.52
CA LEU A 304 12.59 0.34 -5.33
C LEU A 304 11.42 0.67 -4.42
N VAL A 305 10.58 -0.33 -4.15
CA VAL A 305 9.50 -0.23 -3.16
C VAL A 305 10.11 -0.24 -1.76
N GLY A 306 9.67 0.68 -0.90
CA GLY A 306 10.08 0.72 0.49
C GLY A 306 9.76 -0.59 1.21
N SER A 307 10.72 -1.10 2.00
CA SER A 307 10.59 -2.41 2.68
C SER A 307 9.40 -2.51 3.64
N THR A 308 8.91 -1.37 4.14
CA THR A 308 7.68 -1.34 4.95
C THR A 308 6.45 -1.57 4.08
N THR A 309 6.35 -0.84 2.98
CA THR A 309 5.24 -0.91 2.03
C THR A 309 5.13 -2.30 1.40
N ASP A 310 6.25 -2.85 0.93
CA ASP A 310 6.32 -4.23 0.40
C ASP A 310 5.79 -5.26 1.41
N ARG A 311 6.24 -5.21 2.67
CA ARG A 311 5.78 -6.15 3.70
C ARG A 311 4.33 -5.94 4.10
N VAL A 312 3.83 -4.70 4.10
CA VAL A 312 2.41 -4.42 4.38
C VAL A 312 1.53 -4.98 3.27
N ILE A 313 1.86 -4.73 2.00
CA ILE A 313 1.15 -5.34 0.85
C ILE A 313 1.20 -6.86 0.95
N SER A 314 2.33 -7.45 1.36
CA SER A 314 2.46 -8.90 1.40
C SER A 314 1.72 -9.59 2.55
N GLN A 315 1.44 -8.89 3.65
CA GLN A 315 1.04 -9.53 4.92
C GLN A 315 -0.22 -8.93 5.55
N ALA A 316 -0.68 -7.76 5.12
CA ALA A 316 -1.91 -7.16 5.64
C ALA A 316 -3.13 -8.02 5.28
N SER A 317 -4.06 -8.11 6.22
CA SER A 317 -5.35 -8.78 6.03
C SER A 317 -6.43 -7.87 5.44
N CYS A 318 -6.17 -6.57 5.35
CA CYS A 318 -7.05 -5.54 4.79
C CYS A 318 -6.44 -4.94 3.51
N SER A 319 -7.22 -4.24 2.70
CA SER A 319 -6.76 -3.64 1.44
C SER A 319 -5.63 -2.63 1.66
N VAL A 320 -4.72 -2.50 0.71
CA VAL A 320 -3.59 -1.57 0.79
C VAL A 320 -3.59 -0.63 -0.40
N LEU A 321 -3.77 0.66 -0.16
CA LEU A 321 -3.59 1.70 -1.17
C LEU A 321 -2.14 2.21 -1.12
N VAL A 322 -1.43 2.03 -2.23
CA VAL A 322 -0.07 2.53 -2.40
C VAL A 322 -0.07 3.73 -3.34
N VAL A 323 0.60 4.79 -2.92
CA VAL A 323 0.70 6.03 -3.69
C VAL A 323 2.15 6.46 -3.81
N ARG A 324 2.48 7.14 -4.91
CA ARG A 324 3.79 7.71 -5.13
C ARG A 324 3.65 9.10 -5.71
N GLN A 325 4.54 10.01 -5.35
CA GLN A 325 4.68 11.25 -6.10
C GLN A 325 5.26 10.95 -7.48
N VAL A 326 4.57 11.39 -8.53
CA VAL A 326 5.14 11.45 -9.87
C VAL A 326 5.96 12.73 -9.93
N SER A 327 7.28 12.58 -10.09
CA SER A 327 8.23 13.68 -10.25
C SER A 327 8.18 14.27 -11.65
#